data_AF-A0A3Q0E9C1-F1
#
_entry.id   AF-A0A3Q0E9C1-F1
#
_cell.length_a   1.000
_cell.length_b   1.000
_cell.length_c   1.000
_cell.angle_alpha   90.00
_cell.angle_beta   90.00
_cell.angle_gamma   90.00
#
_symmetry.space_group_name_H-M   'P 1'
#
loop_
_entity.id
_entity.type
_entity.pdbx_description
1 polymer ?
#
loop_
_entity_poly.entity_id
_entity_poly.type
_entity_poly.pdbx_seq_one_letter_code
_entity_poly.pdbx_strand_id
1 'polypeptide(L)'
;MANSGCEDVRGRNEDSVLYFAYGSNLLTERIHLRNPSAAFYCVARLQVICMGAKENGLPLEYQKKLKAIEPNDYKGKVSEEIEDIIKKGETQTH
;
A
#
# COMPACT_ATOMS: atom_id res chain seq x y z
N MET A 1 10.39 5.06 -13.37
CA MET A 1 8.92 4.96 -13.44
C MET A 1 8.59 3.47 -13.54
N ALA A 2 7.92 2.91 -12.54
CA ALA A 2 7.57 1.49 -12.55
C ALA A 2 6.41 1.27 -13.53
N ASN A 3 6.60 0.33 -14.45
CA ASN A 3 5.66 -0.03 -15.50
C ASN A 3 4.42 -0.71 -14.89
N SER A 4 3.23 -0.33 -15.36
CA SER A 4 1.93 -0.60 -14.75
C SER A 4 1.36 -1.99 -15.08
N GLY A 5 2.11 -3.05 -14.80
CA GLY A 5 1.62 -4.43 -14.84
C GLY A 5 1.40 -4.92 -13.41
N CYS A 6 0.20 -4.72 -12.85
CA CYS A 6 -0.19 -5.38 -11.61
C CYS A 6 -0.60 -6.81 -11.99
N GLU A 7 0.38 -7.69 -12.18
CA GLU A 7 0.09 -9.11 -12.40
C GLU A 7 -0.39 -9.71 -11.09
N ASP A 8 -1.52 -10.40 -11.21
CA ASP A 8 -2.19 -11.11 -10.13
C ASP A 8 -1.32 -12.30 -9.68
N VAL A 9 -0.42 -12.06 -8.73
CA VAL A 9 0.40 -13.11 -8.11
C VAL A 9 -0.46 -13.90 -7.13
N ARG A 10 -1.49 -14.57 -7.63
CA ARG A 10 -2.27 -15.60 -6.92
C ARG A 10 -1.53 -16.96 -6.89
N GLY A 11 -0.20 -16.94 -6.84
CA GLY A 11 0.66 -18.10 -6.64
C GLY A 11 1.40 -17.97 -5.30
N ARG A 12 0.74 -18.35 -4.19
CA ARG A 12 1.29 -18.22 -2.83
C ARG A 12 2.52 -19.10 -2.62
N ASN A 13 3.65 -18.48 -2.32
CA ASN A 13 4.48 -18.97 -1.22
C ASN A 13 3.85 -18.42 0.07
N GLU A 14 3.53 -19.31 1.03
CA GLU A 14 2.93 -18.95 2.33
C GLU A 14 3.83 -18.04 3.19
N ASP A 15 5.07 -17.82 2.76
CA ASP A 15 6.06 -17.00 3.45
C ASP A 15 6.17 -15.55 2.93
N SER A 16 5.27 -15.12 2.03
CA SER A 16 5.30 -13.76 1.47
C SER A 16 4.59 -12.75 2.39
N VAL A 17 5.27 -11.64 2.70
CA VAL A 17 4.73 -10.54 3.50
C VAL A 17 4.50 -9.29 2.65
N LEU A 18 3.35 -8.65 2.81
CA LEU A 18 3.06 -7.36 2.20
C LEU A 18 3.65 -6.25 3.08
N TYR A 19 4.37 -5.32 2.45
CA TYR A 19 4.91 -4.13 3.12
C TYR A 19 4.53 -2.88 2.33
N PHE A 20 4.31 -1.78 3.05
CA PHE A 20 4.02 -0.48 2.44
C PHE A 20 5.31 0.33 2.31
N ALA A 21 5.55 0.96 1.16
CA ALA A 21 6.67 1.86 0.92
C ALA A 21 6.18 3.27 0.54
N TYR A 22 6.88 4.30 1.03
CA TYR A 22 6.61 5.71 0.74
C TYR A 22 7.94 6.46 0.50
N GLY A 23 7.92 7.47 -0.38
CA GLY A 23 9.07 8.35 -0.66
C GLY A 23 10.14 7.74 -1.56
N SER A 24 11.40 8.18 -1.43
CA SER A 24 12.57 7.75 -2.23
C SER A 24 12.90 6.25 -2.13
N ASN A 25 12.20 5.51 -1.27
CA ASN A 25 12.19 4.04 -1.24
C ASN A 25 11.49 3.41 -2.44
N LEU A 26 10.76 4.16 -3.26
CA LEU A 26 10.21 3.65 -4.53
C LEU A 26 11.30 3.32 -5.58
N LEU A 27 12.57 3.63 -5.31
CA LEU A 27 13.65 3.10 -6.14
C LEU A 27 13.75 1.60 -5.87
N THR A 28 13.17 0.81 -6.76
CA THR A 28 13.16 -0.67 -6.70
C THR A 28 14.56 -1.22 -6.39
N GLU A 29 15.59 -0.65 -7.01
CA GLU A 29 17.00 -0.98 -6.77
C GLU A 29 17.41 -0.86 -5.29
N ARG A 30 16.94 0.18 -4.59
CA ARG A 30 17.26 0.41 -3.18
C ARG A 30 16.59 -0.62 -2.26
N ILE A 31 15.36 -1.02 -2.57
CA ILE A 31 14.65 -2.06 -1.81
C ILE A 31 15.36 -3.40 -2.01
N HIS A 32 15.74 -3.72 -3.25
CA HIS A 32 16.44 -4.95 -3.60
C HIS A 32 17.79 -5.14 -2.93
N LEU A 33 18.46 -4.06 -2.48
CA LEU A 33 19.71 -4.16 -1.72
C LEU A 33 19.59 -5.01 -0.45
N ARG A 34 18.45 -4.94 0.24
CA ARG A 34 18.18 -5.72 1.47
C ARG A 34 17.06 -6.73 1.33
N ASN A 35 16.22 -6.58 0.31
CA ASN A 35 15.11 -7.47 0.05
C ASN A 35 15.02 -7.79 -1.45
N PRO A 36 15.85 -8.73 -1.97
CA PRO A 36 15.93 -9.03 -3.40
C PRO A 36 14.62 -9.57 -4.01
N SER A 37 13.77 -10.19 -3.19
CA SER A 37 12.48 -10.75 -3.63
C SER A 37 11.34 -9.72 -3.62
N ALA A 38 11.60 -8.47 -3.21
CA ALA A 38 10.56 -7.45 -3.16
C ALA A 38 10.01 -7.16 -4.55
N ALA A 39 8.73 -7.45 -4.76
CA ALA A 39 8.02 -7.10 -5.99
C ALA A 39 7.18 -5.84 -5.77
N PHE A 40 7.08 -5.00 -6.80
CA PHE A 40 6.07 -3.94 -6.82
C PHE A 40 4.71 -4.57 -7.03
N TYR A 41 3.75 -4.25 -6.16
CA TYR A 41 2.38 -4.75 -6.26
C TYR A 41 1.47 -3.68 -6.88
N CYS A 42 1.18 -2.59 -6.16
CA CYS A 42 0.32 -1.52 -6.66
C CYS A 42 0.65 -0.16 -6.04
N VAL A 43 0.16 0.91 -6.67
CA VAL A 43 0.08 2.24 -6.04
C VAL A 43 -1.21 2.30 -5.23
N ALA A 44 -1.12 2.72 -3.97
CA ALA A 44 -2.27 2.91 -3.10
C ALA A 44 -2.23 4.29 -2.42
N ARG A 45 -3.40 4.77 -1.98
CA ARG A 45 -3.51 5.98 -1.18
C ARG A 45 -3.27 5.68 0.30
N LEU A 46 -2.80 6.68 1.05
CA LEU A 46 -2.57 6.57 2.49
C LEU A 46 -3.81 6.07 3.25
N GLN A 47 -5.01 6.44 2.79
CA GLN A 47 -6.27 5.96 3.35
C GLN A 47 -6.38 4.43 3.34
N VAL A 48 -5.99 3.76 2.25
CA VAL A 48 -6.02 2.30 2.14
C VAL A 48 -5.04 1.66 3.11
N ILE A 49 -3.86 2.26 3.27
CA ILE A 49 -2.84 1.81 4.23
C ILE A 49 -3.40 1.90 5.67
N CYS A 50 -4.05 3.01 6.01
CA CYS A 50 -4.68 3.20 7.31
C CYS A 50 -5.82 2.21 7.57
N MET A 51 -6.63 1.88 6.55
CA MET A 51 -7.70 0.88 6.65
C MET A 51 -7.12 -0.52 6.90
N GLY A 52 -6.15 -0.94 6.10
CA GLY A 52 -5.50 -2.25 6.27
C GLY A 52 -4.79 -2.39 7.63
N ALA A 53 -4.16 -1.31 8.13
CA ALA A 53 -3.52 -1.31 9.44
C ALA A 53 -4.54 -1.52 10.59
N LYS A 54 -5.72 -0.93 10.47
CA LYS A 54 -6.82 -1.11 11.44
C LYS A 54 -7.39 -2.52 11.37
N GLU A 55 -7.63 -3.03 10.16
CA GLU A 55 -8.19 -4.37 9.92
C GLU A 55 -7.27 -5.48 10.45
N ASN A 56 -5.96 -5.36 10.24
CA ASN A 56 -4.97 -6.34 10.70
C ASN A 56 -4.56 -6.14 12.17
N GLY A 57 -5.17 -5.20 12.90
CA GLY A 57 -4.91 -5.01 14.32
C GLY A 57 -3.49 -4.54 14.66
N LEU A 58 -2.86 -3.72 13.80
CA LEU A 58 -1.54 -3.15 14.12
C LEU A 58 -1.59 -2.33 15.42
N PRO A 59 -0.47 -2.18 16.16
CA PRO A 59 -0.44 -1.42 17.40
C PRO A 59 -1.08 -0.02 17.25
N LEU A 60 -1.94 0.36 18.21
CA LEU A 60 -2.71 1.62 18.14
C LEU A 60 -1.82 2.85 17.98
N GLU A 61 -0.64 2.85 18.59
CA GLU A 61 0.34 3.93 18.43
C GLU A 61 0.82 4.04 16.98
N TYR A 62 1.06 2.91 16.31
CA TYR A 62 1.45 2.88 14.91
C TYR A 62 0.31 3.34 14.00
N GLN A 63 -0.93 2.94 14.28
CA GLN A 63 -2.09 3.45 13.56
C GLN A 63 -2.23 4.98 13.69
N LYS A 64 -1.94 5.54 14.87
CA LYS A 64 -1.92 7.01 15.07
C LYS A 64 -0.81 7.67 14.26
N LYS A 65 0.39 7.07 14.22
CA LYS A 65 1.50 7.56 13.37
C LYS A 65 1.11 7.58 11.91
N LEU A 66 0.49 6.51 11.39
CA LEU A 66 0.02 6.45 10.00
C LEU A 66 -0.99 7.55 9.67
N LYS A 67 -1.95 7.80 10.57
CA LYS A 67 -2.96 8.86 10.39
C LYS A 67 -2.39 10.27 10.46
N ALA A 68 -1.24 10.45 11.11
CA ALA A 68 -0.56 11.74 11.21
C ALA A 68 0.33 12.05 10.00
N ILE A 69 0.54 11.08 9.10
CA ILE A 69 1.28 11.32 7.85
C ILE A 69 0.40 12.20 6.95
N GLU A 70 0.94 13.32 6.48
CA GLU A 70 0.26 14.15 5.50
C GLU A 70 0.22 13.43 4.14
N PRO A 71 -0.95 13.32 3.49
CA PRO A 71 -1.04 12.74 2.16
C PRO A 71 -0.31 13.63 1.15
N ASN A 72 0.29 13.01 0.15
CA ASN A 72 0.85 13.75 -0.99
C ASN A 72 -0.28 14.24 -1.93
N ASP A 73 0.07 15.12 -2.85
CA ASP A 73 -0.81 15.66 -3.89
C ASP A 73 -0.97 14.73 -5.10
N TYR A 74 -0.64 13.44 -4.94
CA TYR A 74 -0.73 12.47 -6.02
C TYR A 74 -2.20 12.25 -6.44
N LYS A 75 -2.52 12.67 -7.66
CA LYS A 75 -3.81 12.47 -8.33
C LYS A 75 -3.73 11.54 -9.54
N GLY A 76 -2.65 10.77 -9.64
CA GLY A 76 -2.47 9.79 -10.71
C GLY A 76 -3.39 8.59 -10.56
N LYS A 77 -3.44 7.75 -11.60
CA LYS A 77 -4.31 6.58 -11.64
C LYS A 77 -3.83 5.51 -10.65
N VAL A 78 -4.72 5.05 -9.78
CA VAL A 78 -4.58 3.80 -9.01
C VAL A 78 -5.44 2.70 -9.64
N SER A 79 -5.28 1.45 -9.21
CA SER A 79 -6.10 0.35 -9.76
C SER A 79 -7.58 0.51 -9.39
N GLU A 80 -8.46 -0.09 -10.20
CA GLU A 80 -9.91 -0.05 -9.95
C GLU A 80 -10.27 -0.68 -8.59
N GLU A 81 -9.56 -1.75 -8.19
CA GLU A 81 -9.80 -2.37 -6.87
C GLU A 81 -9.51 -1.40 -5.72
N ILE A 82 -8.44 -0.60 -5.85
CA ILE A 82 -8.05 0.39 -4.85
C ILE A 82 -9.06 1.53 -4.78
N GLU A 83 -9.56 2.00 -5.93
CA GLU A 83 -10.63 3.01 -5.97
C GLU A 83 -11.91 2.50 -5.29
N ASP A 84 -12.29 1.25 -5.53
CA ASP A 84 -13.50 0.65 -4.94
C ASP A 84 -13.36 0.46 -3.43
N ILE A 85 -12.17 0.09 -2.94
CA ILE A 85 -11.85 0.04 -1.51
C ILE A 85 -12.00 1.42 -0.87
N ILE A 86 -11.52 2.49 -1.53
CA ILE A 86 -11.63 3.87 -1.03
C ILE A 86 -13.09 4.29 -0.93
N LYS A 87 -13.89 4.11 -1.99
CA LYS A 87 -15.32 4.43 -2.01
C LYS A 87 -16.10 3.65 -0.94
N LYS A 88 -15.79 2.37 -0.77
CA LYS A 88 -16.41 1.54 0.27
C LYS A 88 -16.06 2.01 1.68
N GLY A 89 -14.83 2.46 1.91
CA GLY A 89 -14.42 3.05 3.18
C GLY A 89 -15.15 4.36 3.52
N GLU A 90 -15.42 5.19 2.52
CA GLU A 90 -16.16 6.46 2.69
C GLU A 90 -17.63 6.22 3.08
N THR A 91 -18.27 5.22 2.46
CA THR A 91 -19.69 4.89 2.70
C THR A 91 -19.97 4.24 4.06
N GLN A 92 -18.97 3.66 4.73
CA GLN A 92 -19.12 3.05 6.07
C GLN A 92 -18.91 4.03 7.23
N THR A 93 -18.70 5.31 6.96
CA THR A 93 -18.46 6.34 7.98
C THR A 93 -19.72 7.18 8.30
N HIS A 94 -20.92 6.68 7.98
CA HIS A 94 -22.20 7.32 8.27
C HIS A 94 -23.07 6.51 9.23
#